data_AF-A0A542USZ0-F1
#
_entry.id   AF-A0A542USZ0-F1
#
_cell.length_a   1.000
_cell.length_b   1.000
_cell.length_c   1.000
_cell.angle_alpha   90.00
_cell.angle_beta   90.00
_cell.angle_gamma   90.00
#
_symmetry.space_group_name_H-M   'P 1'
#
loop_
_entity.id
_entity.type
_entity.pdbx_description
1 polymer ?
#
loop_
_entity_poly.entity_id
_entity_poly.type
_entity_poly.pdbx_seq_one_letter_code
_entity_poly.pdbx_strand_id
1 'polypeptide(L)' 'MVLWSHIVDGWEVRKVDEFADGRLAWADDQHETETTGLGQVPIPRPEEIAADPQFTVAVIDAADFEGIWRRARGGV' A
#
# COMPACT_ATOMS: atom_id res chain seq x y z
N MET A 1 3.44 11.59 -0.63
CA MET A 1 3.12 10.39 0.16
C MET A 1 3.57 9.17 -0.63
N VAL A 2 3.84 8.06 0.04
CA VAL A 2 4.13 6.77 -0.60
C VAL A 2 3.03 5.79 -0.21
N LEU A 3 2.52 5.04 -1.19
CA LEU A 3 1.49 4.03 -0.98
C LEU A 3 2.12 2.67 -1.23
N TRP A 4 2.03 1.79 -0.23
CA TRP A 4 2.49 0.42 -0.31
C TRP A 4 1.26 -0.48 -0.34
N SER A 5 1.11 -1.28 -1.39
CA SER A 5 -0.06 -2.14 -1.57
C SER A 5 0.36 -3.57 -1.83
N HIS A 6 -0.21 -4.51 -1.08
CA HIS A 6 -0.11 -5.94 -1.36
C HIS A 6 -1.37 -6.36 -2.12
N ILE A 7 -1.18 -6.83 -3.36
CA ILE A 7 -2.26 -7.16 -4.27
C ILE A 7 -2.31 -8.68 -4.49
N VAL A 8 -3.50 -9.27 -4.34
CA VAL A 8 -3.78 -10.69 -4.63
C VAL A 8 -4.97 -10.75 -5.57
N ASP A 9 -4.81 -11.42 -6.72
CA ASP A 9 -5.84 -11.53 -7.77
C ASP A 9 -6.46 -10.17 -8.18
N GLY A 10 -5.62 -9.12 -8.21
CA GLY A 10 -6.03 -7.76 -8.55
C GLY A 10 -6.65 -6.96 -7.40
N TRP A 11 -6.89 -7.57 -6.24
CA TRP A 11 -7.47 -6.90 -5.08
C TRP A 11 -6.41 -6.52 -4.04
N GLU A 12 -6.53 -5.31 -3.49
CA GLU A 12 -5.69 -4.89 -2.37
C GLU A 12 -6.11 -5.63 -1.09
N VAL A 13 -5.19 -6.37 -0.49
CA VAL A 13 -5.44 -7.13 0.75
C VAL A 13 -4.73 -6.53 1.96
N ARG A 14 -3.68 -5.74 1.72
CA ARG A 14 -3.00 -4.94 2.74
C ARG A 14 -2.49 -3.65 2.13
N LYS A 15 -2.51 -2.57 2.91
CA LYS A 15 -2.02 -1.26 2.51
C LYS A 15 -1.24 -0.58 3.63
N VAL A 16 -0.20 0.17 3.27
CA VAL A 16 0.43 1.17 4.15
C VAL A 16 0.52 2.49 3.41
N ASP A 17 0.05 3.56 4.05
CA ASP A 17 0.23 4.93 3.58
C ASP A 17 1.31 5.59 4.42
N GLU A 18 2.38 6.06 3.76
CA GLU A 18 3.43 6.88 4.34
C GLU A 18 3.18 8.35 4.00
N PHE A 19 2.77 9.10 5.02
CA PHE A 19 2.47 10.52 4.91
C PHE A 19 3.74 11.36 4.88
N ALA A 20 3.64 12.61 4.41
CA ALA A 20 4.80 13.49 4.27
C ALA A 20 5.49 13.85 5.60
N ASP A 21 4.78 13.70 6.72
CA ASP A 21 5.29 13.88 8.08
C ASP A 21 5.99 12.62 8.65
N GLY A 22 6.07 11.54 7.86
CA GLY A 22 6.65 10.26 8.25
C GLY A 22 5.70 9.36 9.04
N ARG A 23 4.44 9.78 9.27
CA ARG A 23 3.42 8.92 9.87
C ARG A 23 3.11 7.76 8.92
N LEU A 24 2.94 6.57 9.50
CA LEU A 24 2.45 5.39 8.81
C LEU A 24 1.03 5.10 9.28
N ALA A 25 0.11 4.86 8.36
CA ALA A 25 -1.19 4.24 8.64
C ALA A 25 -1.33 3.01 7.75
N TRP A 26 -2.10 2.03 8.21
CA TRP A 26 -2.22 0.76 7.50
C TRP A 26 -3.65 0.28 7.48
N ALA A 27 -3.95 -0.63 6.55
CA ALA A 27 -5.23 -1.30 6.48
C ALA A 27 -5.06 -2.77 6.04
N ASP A 28 -5.95 -3.62 6.55
CA ASP A 28 -6.22 -4.99 6.10
C ASP A 28 -7.72 -5.29 6.19
N ASP A 29 -8.11 -6.55 6.15
CA ASP A 29 -9.50 -7.01 6.25
C ASP A 29 -10.13 -6.77 7.63
N GLN A 30 -9.33 -6.49 8.66
CA GLN A 30 -9.77 -6.30 10.04
C GLN A 30 -9.55 -4.89 10.57
N HIS A 31 -8.70 -4.10 9.91
CA HIS A 31 -8.33 -2.78 10.35
C HIS A 31 -8.33 -1.77 9.21
N GLU A 32 -8.87 -0.59 9.50
CA GLU A 32 -8.71 0.61 8.71
C GLU A 32 -8.65 1.82 9.65
N THR A 33 -8.25 2.96 9.11
CA THR A 33 -8.27 4.26 9.80
C THR A 33 -9.12 5.25 8.99
N GLU A 34 -9.43 6.40 9.57
CA GLU A 34 -10.14 7.47 8.85
C GLU A 34 -9.41 7.92 7.56
N THR A 35 -8.09 7.72 7.49
CA THR A 35 -7.26 8.16 6.35
C THR A 35 -6.81 7.05 5.42
N THR A 36 -6.90 5.79 5.84
CA THR A 36 -6.29 4.65 5.14
C THR A 36 -7.20 3.44 5.25
N GLY A 37 -7.66 2.97 4.09
CA GLY A 37 -8.49 1.77 3.91
C GLY A 37 -8.13 1.08 2.60
N LEU A 38 -8.67 -0.13 2.40
CA LEU A 38 -8.44 -0.92 1.19
C LEU A 38 -9.26 -0.39 0.00
N GLY A 39 -8.70 -0.52 -1.21
CA GLY A 39 -9.43 -0.26 -2.45
C GLY A 39 -10.66 -1.15 -2.61
N GLN A 40 -11.80 -0.55 -2.98
CA GLN A 40 -13.06 -1.28 -3.25
C GLN A 40 -13.19 -1.78 -4.70
N VAL A 41 -12.17 -1.51 -5.52
CA VAL A 41 -12.10 -1.95 -6.92
C VAL A 41 -10.73 -2.59 -7.17
N PRO A 42 -10.62 -3.49 -8.16
CA PRO A 42 -9.34 -4.05 -8.53
C PRO A 42 -8.33 -2.97 -8.91
N ILE A 43 -7.09 -3.13 -8.47
CA ILE A 43 -5.97 -2.28 -8.82
C ILE A 43 -5.52 -2.63 -10.24
N PRO A 44 -5.34 -1.63 -11.14
CA PRO A 44 -4.79 -1.86 -12.47
C PRO A 44 -3.40 -2.48 -12.42
N ARG A 45 -2.92 -3.05 -13.52
CA ARG A 45 -1.55 -3.59 -13.56
C ARG A 45 -0.53 -2.47 -13.40
N PRO A 46 0.67 -2.76 -12.89
CA PRO A 46 1.71 -1.74 -12.69
C PRO A 46 2.00 -0.91 -13.94
N GLU A 47 2.00 -1.53 -15.13
CA GLU A 47 2.27 -0.82 -16.40
C GLU A 47 1.16 0.17 -16.77
N GLU A 48 -0.09 -0.12 -16.40
CA GLU A 48 -1.25 0.73 -16.65
C GLU A 48 -1.25 1.93 -15.70
N ILE A 49 -0.84 1.74 -14.45
CA ILE A 49 -0.67 2.82 -13.48
C ILE A 49 0.50 3.72 -13.90
N ALA A 50 1.64 3.14 -14.30
CA ALA A 50 2.83 3.91 -14.72
C ALA A 50 2.65 4.65 -16.06
N ALA A 51 1.60 4.34 -16.84
CA ALA A 51 1.26 5.09 -18.05
C ALA A 51 0.73 6.51 -17.72
N ASP A 52 0.23 6.73 -16.50
CA ASP A 52 -0.17 8.04 -16.03
C ASP A 52 1.03 8.73 -15.32
N PRO A 53 1.54 9.85 -15.86
CA PRO A 53 2.75 10.51 -15.37
C PRO A 53 2.62 11.09 -13.95
N GLN A 54 1.41 11.14 -13.37
CA GLN A 54 1.24 11.52 -11.98
C GLN A 54 1.75 10.45 -11.00
N PHE A 55 1.93 9.21 -11.46
CA PHE A 55 2.39 8.09 -10.65
C PHE A 55 3.81 7.64 -11.01
N THR A 56 4.55 7.25 -9.98
CA THR A 56 5.78 6.46 -10.11
C THR A 56 5.53 5.14 -9.41
N VAL A 57 5.62 4.04 -10.15
CA VAL A 57 5.25 2.71 -9.67
C VAL A 57 6.49 1.83 -9.61
N ALA A 58 6.64 1.10 -8.51
CA ALA A 58 7.67 0.08 -8.35
C ALA A 58 7.02 -1.21 -7.85
N VAL A 59 7.35 -2.33 -8.50
CA VAL A 59 7.05 -3.67 -7.99
C VAL A 59 8.21 -4.08 -7.10
N ILE A 60 7.91 -4.37 -5.84
CA ILE A 60 8.88 -4.81 -4.83
C ILE A 60 8.62 -6.27 -4.47
N ASP A 61 9.58 -6.89 -3.79
CA ASP A 61 9.37 -8.23 -3.26
C ASP A 61 8.56 -8.21 -1.96
N ALA A 62 8.15 -9.40 -1.52
CA ALA A 62 7.37 -9.54 -0.31
C ALA A 62 8.16 -9.15 0.96
N ALA A 63 9.48 -9.35 0.98
CA ALA A 63 10.29 -9.05 2.16
C ALA A 63 10.37 -7.53 2.42
N ASP A 64 10.51 -6.74 1.36
CA ASP A 64 10.47 -5.28 1.43
C ASP A 64 9.11 -4.79 1.94
N PHE A 65 8.01 -5.36 1.44
CA PHE A 65 6.66 -5.03 1.91
C PHE A 65 6.46 -5.42 3.39
N GLU A 66 6.88 -6.62 3.82
CA GLU A 66 6.78 -7.03 5.22
C GLU A 66 7.58 -6.12 6.17
N GLY A 67 8.67 -5.52 5.69
CA GLY A 67 9.44 -4.52 6.42
C GLY A 67 8.61 -3.29 6.79
N ILE A 68 7.96 -2.67 5.80
CA ILE A 68 7.11 -1.49 6.06
C ILE A 68 5.83 -1.85 6.80
N TRP A 69 5.26 -3.03 6.52
CA TRP A 69 4.07 -3.54 7.21
C TRP A 69 4.27 -3.67 8.72
N ARG A 70 5.39 -4.29 9.15
CA ARG A 70 5.73 -4.40 10.57
C ARG A 70 5.93 -3.03 11.22
N ARG A 71 6.66 -2.12 10.56
CA ARG A 71 6.87 -0.76 11.05
C ARG A 71 5.55 -0.01 11.27
N ALA A 72 4.61 -0.09 10.32
CA ALA A 72 3.31 0.55 10.43
C ALA A 72 2.46 -0.03 11.57
N ARG A 73 2.58 -1.33 11.84
CA ARG A 73 1.91 -2.03 12.96
C ARG A 73 2.61 -1.86 14.31
N GLY A 74 3.67 -1.05 14.38
CA GLY A 74 4.46 -0.85 15.60
C GLY A 74 5.34 -2.05 15.99
N GLY A 75 5.57 -2.99 15.07
CA GLY A 75 6.51 -4.09 15.24
C GLY A 75 7.95 -3.63 15.03
N VAL A 76 8.79 -3.86 16.05
CA VAL A 76 10.26 -3.72 16.00
C VAL A 76 10.87 -4.94 15.31
#